data_AF-A0A6G9YF90-F1
#
_entry.id   AF-A0A6G9YF90-F1
#
_cell.length_a   1.000
_cell.length_b   1.000
_cell.length_c   1.000
_cell.angle_alpha   90.00
_cell.angle_beta   90.00
_cell.angle_gamma   90.00
#
_symmetry.space_group_name_H-M   'P 1'
#
loop_
_entity.id
_entity.type
_entity.pdbx_description
1 polymer ?
#
loop_
_entity_poly.entity_id
_entity_poly.type
_entity_poly.pdbx_seq_one_letter_code
_entity_poly.pdbx_strand_id
1 'polypeptide(L)'
;MMLWRSTVSADGVLLHAPDGAAYSVLDPAASAALSGALGQPLELRPETNIAHHDASGVHLVTTSSLRAAAGIGDAEPDHRRFRANIVIDTDGTGFVEDGWIGAVLAIGSEVTIRVGAGMQRCVMIDRPQADVTPEAPLLRALGRYHDTAFGAEAEVLTPGRIAEGDPVRLVR
;
A
#
# COMPACT_ATOMS: atom_id res chain seq x y z
N MET A 1 10.78 15.61 -6.52
CA MET A 1 9.90 15.74 -5.33
C MET A 1 10.72 15.28 -4.13
N MET A 2 10.55 15.89 -2.94
CA MET A 2 11.33 15.52 -1.74
C MET A 2 10.90 14.13 -1.25
N LEU A 3 11.76 13.11 -1.38
CA LEU A 3 11.45 11.76 -0.93
C LEU A 3 11.72 11.63 0.57
N TRP A 4 10.64 11.63 1.36
CA TRP A 4 10.67 11.27 2.77
C TRP A 4 10.35 9.78 2.92
N ARG A 5 11.03 9.10 3.84
CA ARG A 5 10.77 7.68 4.14
C ARG A 5 10.79 7.46 5.64
N SER A 6 10.18 6.37 6.11
CA SER A 6 10.27 5.94 7.50
C SER A 6 10.75 4.50 7.61
N THR A 7 11.34 4.18 8.75
CA THR A 7 11.74 2.80 9.11
C THR A 7 11.30 2.50 10.53
N VAL A 8 10.87 1.26 10.76
CA VAL A 8 10.53 0.76 12.10
C VAL A 8 11.66 -0.15 12.59
N SER A 9 12.16 0.10 13.80
CA SER A 9 13.13 -0.75 14.50
C SER A 9 12.66 -1.06 15.92
N ALA A 10 13.47 -1.81 16.69
CA ALA A 10 13.22 -2.04 18.11
C ALA A 10 13.23 -0.75 18.94
N ASP A 11 13.94 0.28 18.47
CA ASP A 11 14.12 1.56 19.16
C ASP A 11 13.04 2.59 18.78
N GLY A 12 12.07 2.22 17.93
CA GLY A 12 10.95 3.05 17.51
C GLY A 12 10.92 3.32 16.00
N VAL A 13 10.31 4.45 15.63
CA VAL A 13 10.16 4.87 14.22
C VAL A 13 11.10 6.02 13.92
N LEU A 14 11.86 5.88 12.84
CA LEU A 14 12.73 6.93 12.32
C LEU A 14 12.14 7.51 11.04
N LEU A 15 12.13 8.83 10.96
CA LEU A 15 11.85 9.60 9.74
C LEU A 15 13.17 9.97 9.07
N HIS A 16 13.31 9.67 7.79
CA HIS A 16 14.48 10.02 6.99
C HIS A 16 14.12 11.13 6.00
N ALA A 17 14.89 12.20 6.04
CA ALA A 17 14.78 13.35 5.16
C ALA A 17 15.53 13.11 3.83
N PRO A 18 15.15 13.84 2.76
CA PRO A 18 15.81 13.72 1.45
C PRO A 18 17.30 14.10 1.46
N ASP A 19 17.75 14.88 2.43
CA ASP A 19 19.14 15.30 2.62
C ASP A 19 19.99 14.28 3.39
N GLY A 20 19.38 13.15 3.78
CA GLY A 20 20.04 12.07 4.52
C GLY A 20 19.95 12.19 6.04
N ALA A 21 19.38 13.28 6.58
CA ALA A 21 19.13 13.37 8.02
C ALA A 21 18.07 12.36 8.47
N ALA A 22 18.20 11.87 9.71
CA ALA A 22 17.23 10.97 10.32
C ALA A 22 16.81 11.51 11.70
N TYR A 23 15.51 11.46 11.97
CA TYR A 23 14.90 11.96 13.18
C TYR A 23 14.06 10.86 13.81
N SER A 24 14.10 10.74 15.14
CA SER A 24 13.02 10.03 15.84
C SER A 24 11.70 10.74 15.58
N VAL A 25 10.62 10.01 15.28
CA VAL A 25 9.30 10.63 15.07
C VAL A 25 8.74 11.29 16.33
N LEU A 26 9.32 11.00 17.50
CA LEU A 26 8.98 11.60 18.78
C LEU A 26 9.78 12.89 19.06
N ASP A 27 10.81 13.17 18.26
CA ASP A 27 11.60 14.39 18.37
C ASP A 27 10.86 15.55 17.67
N PRO A 28 10.61 16.69 18.35
CA PRO A 28 10.05 17.89 17.72
C PRO A 28 10.82 18.35 16.46
N ALA A 29 12.11 18.05 16.35
CA ALA A 29 12.91 18.33 15.17
C ALA A 29 12.36 17.65 13.90
N ALA A 30 11.73 16.47 14.01
CA ALA A 30 11.09 15.80 12.89
C ALA A 30 9.91 16.62 12.33
N SER A 31 9.06 17.15 13.23
CA SER A 31 7.93 18.01 12.86
C SER A 31 8.41 19.34 12.26
N ALA A 32 9.47 19.92 12.82
CA ALA A 32 10.07 21.14 12.29
C ALA A 32 10.66 20.92 10.88
N ALA A 33 11.35 19.80 10.66
CA ALA A 33 11.93 19.45 9.36
C ALA A 33 10.85 19.25 8.29
N LEU A 34 9.77 18.52 8.61
CA LEU A 34 8.61 18.38 7.72
C LEU A 34 7.94 19.72 7.42
N SER A 35 7.74 20.55 8.46
CA SER A 35 7.10 21.86 8.31
C SER A 35 7.90 22.76 7.36
N GLY A 36 9.23 22.78 7.52
CA GLY A 36 10.13 23.53 6.65
C GLY A 36 10.09 23.03 5.20
N ALA A 37 10.10 21.71 5.00
CA ALA A 37 10.08 21.11 3.67
C ALA A 37 8.74 21.28 2.92
N LEU A 38 7.62 21.25 3.64
CA LEU A 38 6.27 21.33 3.08
C LEU A 38 5.67 22.74 3.11
N GLY A 39 6.40 23.71 3.64
CA GLY A 39 6.01 25.13 3.65
C GLY A 39 4.76 25.41 4.47
N GLN A 40 4.41 24.55 5.43
CA GLN A 40 3.22 24.68 6.26
C GLN A 40 3.49 24.11 7.66
N PRO A 41 2.83 24.62 8.72
CA PRO A 41 2.98 24.06 10.07
C PRO A 41 2.45 22.63 10.14
N LEU A 42 3.29 21.68 10.57
CA LEU A 42 2.97 20.27 10.71
C LEU A 42 3.44 19.74 12.06
N GLU A 43 2.73 18.74 12.57
CA GLU A 43 3.09 18.00 13.77
C GLU A 43 2.91 16.50 13.54
N LEU A 44 3.96 15.72 13.81
CA LEU A 44 3.88 14.27 13.86
C LEU A 44 3.27 13.84 15.17
N ARG A 45 2.22 13.03 15.10
CA ARG A 45 1.53 12.48 16.26
C ARG A 45 1.30 10.98 16.06
N PRO A 46 1.37 10.18 17.13
CA PRO A 46 0.92 8.80 17.08
C PRO A 46 -0.57 8.77 16.67
N GLU A 47 -0.96 7.71 15.97
CA GLU A 47 -2.36 7.43 15.71
C GLU A 47 -3.12 7.30 17.04
N THR A 48 -4.38 7.74 17.06
CA THR A 48 -5.24 7.66 18.24
C THR A 48 -6.50 6.88 17.91
N ASN A 49 -7.67 7.53 17.90
CA ASN A 49 -8.94 6.94 17.47
C ASN A 49 -9.30 7.30 16.02
N ILE A 50 -8.50 8.15 15.37
CA ILE A 50 -8.63 8.50 13.95
C ILE A 50 -7.58 7.68 13.20
N ALA A 51 -8.04 6.75 12.36
CA ALA A 51 -7.15 5.95 11.53
C ALA A 51 -6.46 6.84 10.46
N HIS A 52 -5.19 6.59 10.21
CA HIS A 52 -4.45 7.28 9.14
C HIS A 52 -4.53 6.56 7.78
N HIS A 53 -5.34 5.51 7.68
CA HIS A 53 -5.66 4.81 6.44
C HIS A 53 -7.11 5.06 6.03
N ASP A 54 -7.40 4.98 4.73
CA ASP A 54 -8.75 5.29 4.21
C ASP A 54 -9.75 4.17 4.51
N ALA A 55 -9.49 2.96 4.02
CA ALA A 55 -10.43 1.82 4.11
C ALA A 55 -9.91 0.69 5.02
N SER A 56 -8.67 0.24 4.79
CA SER A 56 -8.06 -0.85 5.55
C SER A 56 -6.59 -0.58 5.81
N GLY A 57 -6.09 -1.11 6.94
CA GLY A 57 -4.69 -1.00 7.35
C GLY A 57 -3.73 -1.85 6.48
N VAL A 58 -4.24 -2.82 5.73
CA VAL A 58 -3.46 -3.61 4.77
C VAL A 58 -4.18 -3.69 3.43
N HIS A 59 -3.49 -3.28 2.36
CA HIS A 59 -3.89 -3.46 0.98
C HIS A 59 -3.09 -4.60 0.34
N LEU A 60 -3.80 -5.60 -0.16
CA LEU A 60 -3.27 -6.74 -0.88
C LEU A 60 -3.51 -6.58 -2.39
N VAL A 61 -2.51 -6.86 -3.22
CA VAL A 61 -2.61 -6.93 -4.69
C VAL A 61 -1.97 -8.22 -5.19
N THR A 62 -2.40 -8.73 -6.34
CA THR A 62 -1.75 -9.87 -7.01
C THR A 62 -0.99 -9.46 -8.27
N THR A 63 0.03 -10.21 -8.67
CA THR A 63 0.74 -9.95 -9.93
C THR A 63 -0.16 -10.16 -11.15
N SER A 64 -1.15 -11.06 -11.06
CA SER A 64 -2.19 -11.20 -12.10
C SER A 64 -3.07 -9.95 -12.24
N SER A 65 -3.43 -9.28 -11.15
CA SER A 65 -4.18 -8.02 -11.19
C SER A 65 -3.38 -6.88 -11.79
N LEU A 66 -2.07 -6.79 -11.49
CA LEU A 66 -1.19 -5.81 -12.14
C LEU A 66 -1.14 -6.01 -13.67
N ARG A 67 -0.96 -7.26 -14.12
CA ARG A 67 -1.02 -7.60 -15.55
C ARG A 67 -2.39 -7.29 -16.16
N ALA A 68 -3.48 -7.54 -15.43
CA ALA A 68 -4.83 -7.21 -15.88
C ALA A 68 -5.05 -5.70 -16.01
N ALA A 69 -4.55 -4.91 -15.06
CA ALA A 69 -4.62 -3.44 -15.10
C ALA A 69 -3.89 -2.87 -16.32
N ALA A 70 -2.72 -3.42 -16.67
CA ALA A 70 -2.02 -3.06 -17.89
C ALA A 70 -2.83 -3.36 -19.15
N GLY A 71 -3.55 -4.48 -19.18
CA GLY A 71 -4.38 -4.88 -20.32
C GLY A 71 -5.65 -4.03 -20.52
N ILE A 72 -6.16 -3.37 -19.47
CA ILE A 72 -7.35 -2.51 -19.55
C ILE A 72 -7.00 -1.01 -19.64
N GLY A 73 -5.78 -0.64 -19.30
CA GLY A 73 -5.26 0.72 -19.37
C GLY A 73 -4.65 1.05 -20.73
N ASP A 74 -4.27 2.32 -20.90
CA ASP A 74 -3.56 2.78 -22.10
C ASP A 74 -2.02 2.67 -21.95
N ALA A 75 -1.55 2.27 -20.77
CA ALA A 75 -0.13 2.09 -20.42
C ALA A 75 0.02 1.11 -19.25
N GLU A 76 1.21 0.52 -19.09
CA GLU A 76 1.55 -0.31 -17.95
C GLU A 76 1.59 0.56 -16.68
N PRO A 77 0.75 0.30 -15.66
CA PRO A 77 0.75 1.10 -14.45
C PRO A 77 1.93 0.71 -13.55
N ASP A 78 2.68 1.71 -13.08
CA ASP A 78 3.61 1.49 -11.96
C ASP A 78 2.82 1.02 -10.72
N HIS A 79 3.11 -0.19 -10.25
CA HIS A 79 2.39 -0.82 -9.14
C HIS A 79 2.40 0.02 -7.84
N ARG A 80 3.43 0.86 -7.64
CA ARG A 80 3.54 1.73 -6.44
C ARG A 80 2.39 2.71 -6.33
N ARG A 81 1.73 3.04 -7.45
CA ARG A 81 0.58 3.97 -7.50
C ARG A 81 -0.63 3.42 -6.77
N PHE A 82 -0.74 2.10 -6.67
CA PHE A 82 -1.80 1.42 -5.92
C PHE A 82 -1.52 1.40 -4.41
N ARG A 83 -0.31 1.71 -3.96
CA ARG A 83 0.05 1.80 -2.53
C ARG A 83 -0.26 0.49 -1.76
N ALA A 84 -0.08 -0.64 -2.43
CA ALA A 84 -0.23 -1.95 -1.82
C ALA A 84 0.82 -2.15 -0.73
N ASN A 85 0.43 -2.79 0.38
CA ASN A 85 1.36 -3.24 1.41
C ASN A 85 1.99 -4.57 1.02
N ILE A 86 1.20 -5.46 0.39
CA ILE A 86 1.61 -6.81 0.01
C ILE A 86 1.24 -7.03 -1.46
N VAL A 87 2.21 -7.49 -2.25
CA VAL A 87 1.98 -8.01 -3.60
C VAL A 87 2.23 -9.52 -3.58
N ILE A 88 1.21 -10.32 -3.89
CA ILE A 88 1.32 -11.77 -3.99
C ILE A 88 1.58 -12.16 -5.43
N ASP A 89 2.60 -12.98 -5.65
CA ASP A 89 2.84 -13.57 -6.97
C ASP A 89 1.85 -14.68 -7.28
N THR A 90 1.22 -14.62 -8.46
CA THR A 90 0.16 -15.53 -8.89
C THR A 90 0.29 -15.90 -10.37
N ASP A 91 0.09 -17.18 -10.68
CA ASP A 91 0.08 -17.73 -12.06
C ASP A 91 -1.28 -17.57 -12.77
N GLY A 92 -2.18 -16.75 -12.23
CA GLY A 92 -3.54 -16.56 -12.75
C GLY A 92 -3.71 -15.44 -13.77
N THR A 93 -4.95 -15.29 -14.23
CA THR A 93 -5.40 -14.20 -15.11
C THR A 93 -6.54 -13.41 -14.45
N GLY A 94 -6.53 -12.09 -14.64
CA GLY A 94 -7.52 -11.21 -14.02
C GLY A 94 -7.31 -10.98 -12.53
N PHE A 95 -8.39 -10.59 -11.86
CA PHE A 95 -8.43 -10.21 -10.45
C PHE A 95 -8.66 -11.43 -9.55
N VAL A 96 -7.66 -12.30 -9.44
CA VAL A 96 -7.82 -13.61 -8.78
C VAL A 96 -8.11 -13.51 -7.29
N GLU A 97 -7.70 -12.42 -6.64
CA GLU A 97 -7.98 -12.13 -5.23
C GLU A 97 -9.49 -11.97 -4.93
N ASP A 98 -10.33 -11.67 -5.92
CA ASP A 98 -11.78 -11.63 -5.75
C ASP A 98 -12.36 -13.01 -5.39
N GLY A 99 -11.69 -14.08 -5.81
CA GLY A 99 -12.06 -15.44 -5.44
C GLY A 99 -11.68 -15.80 -4.00
N TRP A 100 -10.94 -14.93 -3.31
CA TRP A 100 -10.42 -15.19 -1.97
C TRP A 100 -11.17 -14.41 -0.88
N ILE A 101 -12.13 -13.57 -1.24
CA ILE A 101 -12.90 -12.74 -0.29
C ILE A 101 -13.48 -13.62 0.83
N GLY A 102 -13.20 -13.24 2.07
CA GLY A 102 -13.59 -13.97 3.29
C GLY A 102 -12.66 -15.14 3.67
N ALA A 103 -11.77 -15.58 2.78
CA ALA A 103 -10.81 -16.63 3.05
C ALA A 103 -9.63 -16.12 3.89
N VAL A 104 -8.91 -17.07 4.49
CA VAL A 104 -7.70 -16.79 5.26
C VAL A 104 -6.48 -17.18 4.44
N LEU A 105 -5.49 -16.30 4.39
CA LEU A 105 -4.18 -16.57 3.81
C LEU A 105 -3.16 -16.71 4.94
N ALA A 106 -2.36 -17.78 4.89
CA ALA A 106 -1.13 -17.88 5.66
C ALA A 106 0.04 -17.35 4.82
N ILE A 107 0.86 -16.48 5.42
CA ILE A 107 2.04 -15.87 4.80
C ILE A 107 3.25 -16.23 5.65
N GLY A 108 4.24 -16.87 5.05
CA GLY A 108 5.41 -17.35 5.79
C GLY A 108 5.03 -18.40 6.83
N SER A 109 5.62 -18.31 8.03
CA SER A 109 5.44 -19.31 9.09
C SER A 109 4.45 -18.93 10.18
N GLU A 110 4.16 -17.63 10.36
CA GLU A 110 3.40 -17.13 11.52
C GLU A 110 2.24 -16.21 11.17
N VAL A 111 2.29 -15.50 10.03
CA VAL A 111 1.29 -14.48 9.70
C VAL A 111 0.06 -15.11 9.07
N THR A 112 -1.12 -14.72 9.55
CA THR A 112 -2.39 -15.01 8.89
C THR A 112 -3.19 -13.73 8.69
N ILE A 113 -3.77 -13.58 7.49
CA ILE A 113 -4.64 -12.47 7.13
C ILE A 113 -5.98 -12.99 6.60
N ARG A 114 -7.07 -12.27 6.85
CA ARG A 114 -8.35 -12.49 6.17
C ARG A 114 -8.47 -11.52 5.01
N VAL A 115 -8.81 -12.03 3.83
CA VAL A 115 -9.08 -11.19 2.67
C VAL A 115 -10.46 -10.56 2.84
N GLY A 116 -10.50 -9.23 2.90
CA GLY A 116 -11.71 -8.41 2.98
C GLY A 116 -12.29 -8.12 1.62
N ALA A 117 -13.10 -7.06 1.50
CA ALA A 117 -13.68 -6.63 0.22
C ALA A 117 -12.62 -6.06 -0.74
N GLY A 118 -12.99 -5.90 -2.02
CA GLY A 118 -12.13 -5.24 -3.01
C GLY A 118 -11.84 -3.79 -2.65
N MET A 119 -10.57 -3.37 -2.74
CA MET A 119 -10.17 -2.03 -2.32
C MET A 119 -10.55 -0.98 -3.38
N GLN A 120 -11.48 -0.10 -3.02
CA GLN A 120 -11.95 0.99 -3.89
C GLN A 120 -10.85 2.01 -4.15
N ARG A 121 -10.61 2.30 -5.44
CA ARG A 121 -9.60 3.27 -5.86
C ARG A 121 -10.23 4.62 -6.13
N CYS A 122 -9.55 5.67 -5.72
CA CYS A 122 -9.92 7.05 -5.99
C CYS A 122 -8.92 7.70 -6.96
N VAL A 123 -9.16 8.97 -7.31
CA VAL A 123 -8.33 9.74 -8.26
C VAL A 123 -6.85 9.78 -7.89
N MET A 124 -6.48 9.45 -6.66
CA MET A 124 -5.07 9.38 -6.22
C MET A 124 -4.24 8.39 -7.03
N ILE A 125 -4.85 7.32 -7.59
CA ILE A 125 -4.14 6.41 -8.49
C ILE A 125 -3.85 7.01 -9.85
N ASP A 126 -4.39 8.20 -10.17
CA ASP A 126 -4.20 8.97 -11.41
C ASP A 126 -3.36 10.24 -11.18
N ARG A 127 -2.93 10.50 -9.94
CA ARG A 127 -2.05 11.63 -9.61
C ARG A 127 -0.57 11.23 -9.72
N PRO A 128 0.33 12.19 -10.02
CA PRO A 128 1.77 12.01 -9.83
C PRO A 128 2.09 11.74 -8.37
N GLN A 129 3.01 10.81 -8.13
CA GLN A 129 3.56 10.44 -6.83
C GLN A 129 5.09 10.57 -6.89
N ALA A 130 5.79 10.45 -5.76
CA ALA A 130 7.24 10.63 -5.72
C ALA A 130 7.91 9.62 -6.65
N ASP A 131 8.65 10.15 -7.64
CA ASP A 131 9.35 9.38 -8.68
C ASP A 131 8.46 8.46 -9.53
N VAL A 132 7.14 8.71 -9.53
CA VAL A 132 6.15 7.94 -10.29
C VAL A 132 5.12 8.89 -10.91
N THR A 133 5.22 9.08 -12.23
CA THR A 133 4.24 9.88 -12.98
C THR A 133 3.33 8.93 -13.77
N PRO A 134 1.99 9.11 -13.74
CA PRO A 134 1.11 8.39 -14.66
C PRO A 134 1.54 8.61 -16.10
N GLU A 135 1.70 7.53 -16.85
CA GLU A 135 1.71 7.59 -18.30
C GLU A 135 0.28 7.83 -18.83
N ALA A 136 -0.72 7.20 -18.19
CA ALA A 136 -2.13 7.39 -18.49
C ALA A 136 -3.02 7.29 -17.23
N PRO A 137 -4.18 7.96 -17.20
CA PRO A 137 -5.21 7.74 -16.18
C PRO A 137 -5.80 6.32 -16.29
N LEU A 138 -5.86 5.59 -15.17
CA LEU A 138 -6.35 4.22 -15.09
C LEU A 138 -7.71 4.12 -14.39
N LEU A 139 -8.07 5.06 -13.51
CA LEU A 139 -9.27 4.94 -12.67
C LEU A 139 -10.55 4.73 -13.49
N ARG A 140 -10.69 5.45 -14.60
CA ARG A 140 -11.86 5.31 -15.48
C ARG A 140 -11.91 3.95 -16.18
N ALA A 141 -10.77 3.34 -16.49
CA ALA A 141 -10.74 1.98 -17.01
C ALA A 141 -11.14 0.98 -15.92
N LEU A 142 -10.57 1.07 -14.72
CA LEU A 142 -10.97 0.25 -13.58
C LEU A 142 -12.48 0.37 -13.28
N GLY A 143 -13.06 1.57 -13.35
CA GLY A 143 -14.51 1.76 -13.18
C GLY A 143 -15.37 1.03 -14.22
N ARG A 144 -14.87 0.86 -15.45
CA ARG A 144 -15.59 0.14 -16.51
C ARG A 144 -15.46 -1.38 -16.39
N TYR A 145 -14.32 -1.86 -15.91
CA TYR A 145 -13.99 -3.29 -15.92
C TYR A 145 -14.11 -3.97 -14.57
N HIS A 146 -14.01 -3.21 -13.48
CA HIS A 146 -13.84 -3.77 -12.15
C HIS A 146 -14.37 -2.86 -11.02
N ASP A 147 -15.42 -2.08 -11.29
CA ASP A 147 -16.11 -1.22 -10.31
C ASP A 147 -15.15 -0.36 -9.46
N THR A 148 -14.09 0.15 -10.08
CA THR A 148 -13.01 0.90 -9.42
C THR A 148 -12.26 0.15 -8.30
N ALA A 149 -12.53 -1.14 -8.09
CA ALA A 149 -11.81 -1.99 -7.17
C ALA A 149 -10.46 -2.43 -7.76
N PHE A 150 -9.41 -2.45 -6.94
CA PHE A 150 -8.13 -3.02 -7.34
C PHE A 150 -7.39 -3.59 -6.13
N GLY A 151 -7.10 -4.89 -6.15
CA GLY A 151 -6.67 -5.60 -4.95
C GLY A 151 -7.80 -5.77 -3.94
N ALA A 152 -7.44 -6.21 -2.74
CA ALA A 152 -8.36 -6.44 -1.64
C ALA A 152 -7.87 -5.77 -0.36
N GLU A 153 -8.82 -5.40 0.49
CA GLU A 153 -8.55 -5.13 1.89
C GLU A 153 -8.06 -6.41 2.57
N ALA A 154 -7.21 -6.29 3.59
CA ALA A 154 -6.78 -7.42 4.40
C ALA A 154 -6.81 -7.08 5.89
N GLU A 155 -7.37 -8.00 6.68
CA GLU A 155 -7.39 -7.93 8.14
C GLU A 155 -6.30 -8.85 8.68
N VAL A 156 -5.41 -8.33 9.53
CA VAL A 156 -4.38 -9.14 10.18
C VAL A 156 -5.00 -9.92 11.34
N LEU A 157 -5.01 -11.26 11.23
CA LEU A 157 -5.54 -12.15 12.27
C LEU A 157 -4.45 -12.55 13.26
N THR A 158 -3.29 -12.95 12.73
CA THR A 158 -2.10 -13.24 13.53
C THR A 158 -0.96 -12.35 13.01
N PRO A 159 -0.49 -11.39 13.82
CA PRO A 159 0.62 -10.52 13.44
C PRO A 159 1.96 -11.26 13.50
N GLY A 160 2.93 -10.77 12.74
CA GLY A 160 4.27 -11.33 12.66
C GLY A 160 5.12 -10.61 11.62
N ARG A 161 6.31 -11.13 11.34
CA ARG A 161 7.19 -10.67 10.27
C ARG A 161 6.97 -11.53 9.03
N ILE A 162 6.99 -10.85 7.89
CA ILE A 162 7.05 -11.45 6.57
C ILE A 162 8.27 -10.90 5.85
N ALA A 163 8.80 -11.66 4.91
CA ALA A 163 9.86 -11.27 3.99
C ALA A 163 9.43 -11.50 2.54
N GLU A 164 10.05 -10.79 1.61
CA GLU A 164 9.90 -11.09 0.19
C GLU A 164 10.31 -12.56 -0.07
N GLY A 165 9.49 -13.26 -0.85
CA GLY A 165 9.66 -14.69 -1.13
C GLY A 165 9.01 -15.63 -0.11
N ASP A 166 8.42 -15.13 0.97
CA ASP A 166 7.64 -15.98 1.88
C ASP A 166 6.46 -16.63 1.13
N PRO A 167 6.24 -17.95 1.33
CA PRO A 167 5.15 -18.64 0.66
C PRO A 167 3.80 -18.15 1.16
N VAL A 168 2.85 -18.02 0.24
CA VAL A 168 1.45 -17.70 0.57
C VAL A 168 0.56 -18.89 0.27
N ARG A 169 -0.32 -19.23 1.22
CA ARG A 169 -1.22 -20.39 1.11
C ARG A 169 -2.62 -20.01 1.55
N LEU A 170 -3.62 -20.43 0.77
CA LEU A 170 -5.01 -20.37 1.17
C LEU A 170 -5.27 -21.40 2.28
N VAL A 171 -5.74 -20.91 3.42
CA VAL A 171 -6.18 -21.71 4.56
C VAL A 171 -7.71 -21.80 4.49
N ARG A 172 -8.23 -23.03 4.43
CA ARG A 172 -9.66 -23.30 4.50
C ARG A 172 -10.15 -23.25 5.94
#